data_AF-A0A968HGJ1-F1
#
_entry.id   AF-A0A968HGJ1-F1
#
_cell.length_a   1.000
_cell.length_b   1.000
_cell.length_c   1.000
_cell.angle_alpha   90.00
_cell.angle_beta   90.00
_cell.angle_gamma   90.00
#
_symmetry.space_group_name_H-M   'P 1'
#
loop_
_entity.id
_entity.type
_entity.pdbx_description
1 polymer ?
#
loop_
_entity_poly.entity_id
_entity_poly.type
_entity_poly.pdbx_seq_one_letter_code
_entity_poly.pdbx_strand_id
1 'polypeptide(L)'
;MINPNSYIEAKEYFIQKVLVQAEKENIQLSRAQKYMLQWSEADPTFHIDQTLNAEFEREITTAEYEKKISKLIIRAYNNDRETNKATKDKYQQAYKALKSEDNYLFILVDKAIGRHFNKVGLFFGSYPVSGNYLLYAIFFGILFLFDMSVTIGTLLSHPPLTADKIKDSLPDLFKGLLLGSLVLFNILKYRRYKKEKF
;
A
#
# COMPACT_ATOMS: atom_id res chain seq x y z
N MET A 1 -24.77 16.45 4.35
CA MET A 1 -23.47 15.74 4.51
C MET A 1 -22.39 16.59 3.89
N ILE A 2 -21.39 16.96 4.68
CA ILE A 2 -20.26 17.83 4.34
C ILE A 2 -19.44 17.18 3.21
N ASN A 3 -19.03 17.96 2.20
CA ASN A 3 -17.98 17.53 1.26
C ASN A 3 -16.64 17.83 1.95
N PRO A 4 -15.87 16.80 2.34
CA PRO A 4 -14.64 17.01 3.09
C PRO A 4 -13.56 17.57 2.17
N ASN A 5 -13.40 18.89 2.21
CA ASN A 5 -12.44 19.62 1.39
C ASN A 5 -11.18 19.98 2.19
N SER A 6 -11.25 19.91 3.52
CA SER A 6 -10.11 20.08 4.42
C SER A 6 -9.64 18.75 5.02
N TYR A 7 -8.40 18.73 5.51
CA TYR A 7 -7.82 17.59 6.24
C TYR A 7 -8.69 17.18 7.45
N ILE A 8 -9.13 18.15 8.27
CA ILE A 8 -9.93 17.90 9.48
C ILE A 8 -11.25 17.23 9.11
N GLU A 9 -11.97 17.79 8.13
CA GLU A 9 -13.24 17.21 7.66
C GLU A 9 -13.04 15.82 7.05
N ALA A 10 -11.92 15.59 6.35
CA ALA A 10 -11.61 14.29 5.77
C ALA A 10 -11.29 13.23 6.85
N LYS A 11 -10.54 13.61 7.89
CA LYS A 11 -10.26 12.76 9.05
C LYS A 11 -11.56 12.39 9.75
N GLU A 12 -12.38 13.38 10.09
CA GLU A 12 -13.70 13.17 10.70
C GLU A 12 -14.60 12.30 9.82
N TYR A 13 -14.62 12.54 8.51
CA TYR A 13 -15.39 11.75 7.57
C TYR A 13 -15.03 10.27 7.66
N PHE A 14 -13.75 9.91 7.60
CA PHE A 14 -13.33 8.51 7.68
C PHE A 14 -13.55 7.90 9.07
N ILE A 15 -13.33 8.65 10.15
CA ILE A 15 -13.66 8.22 11.51
C ILE A 15 -15.15 7.85 11.60
N GLN A 16 -16.03 8.74 11.13
CA GLN A 16 -17.47 8.49 11.13
C GLN A 16 -17.85 7.27 10.29
N LYS A 17 -17.21 7.06 9.12
CA LYS A 17 -17.43 5.84 8.32
C LYS A 17 -17.04 4.57 9.05
N VAL A 18 -15.93 4.59 9.79
CA VAL A 18 -15.51 3.45 10.62
C VAL A 18 -16.50 3.20 11.75
N LEU A 19 -16.89 4.24 12.49
CA LEU A 19 -17.81 4.12 13.63
C LEU A 19 -19.20 3.62 13.22
N VAL A 20 -19.79 4.23 12.18
CA VAL A 20 -21.10 3.82 11.66
C VAL A 20 -21.07 2.39 11.15
N GLN A 21 -19.99 1.98 10.47
CA GLN A 21 -19.88 0.61 9.97
C GLN A 21 -19.65 -0.39 11.11
N ALA A 22 -18.87 -0.03 12.13
CA ALA A 22 -18.68 -0.86 13.32
C ALA A 22 -20.00 -1.09 14.06
N GLU A 23 -20.81 -0.04 14.22
CA GLU A 23 -22.14 -0.12 14.81
C GLU A 23 -23.08 -1.02 13.98
N LYS A 24 -23.14 -0.82 12.66
CA LYS A 24 -23.93 -1.66 11.75
C LYS A 24 -23.59 -3.16 11.85
N GLU A 25 -22.33 -3.47 12.12
CA GLU A 25 -21.84 -4.85 12.22
C GLU A 25 -21.81 -5.38 13.66
N ASN A 26 -22.28 -4.61 14.64
CA ASN A 26 -22.18 -4.91 16.07
C ASN A 26 -20.73 -5.20 16.53
N ILE A 27 -19.74 -4.57 15.88
CA ILE A 27 -18.34 -4.65 16.28
C ILE A 27 -18.05 -3.54 17.29
N GLN A 28 -17.72 -3.93 18.52
CA GLN A 28 -17.34 -2.97 19.54
C GLN A 28 -15.91 -2.47 19.33
N LEU A 29 -15.75 -1.15 19.30
CA LEU A 29 -14.46 -0.47 19.38
C LEU A 29 -14.33 0.12 20.79
N SER A 30 -13.26 -0.26 21.49
CA SER A 30 -12.94 0.29 22.80
C SER A 30 -12.64 1.78 22.74
N ARG A 31 -12.58 2.43 23.90
CA ARG A 31 -12.21 3.84 24.01
C ARG A 31 -10.82 4.09 23.43
N ALA A 32 -9.85 3.23 23.77
CA ALA A 32 -8.50 3.29 23.25
C ALA A 32 -8.43 3.10 21.72
N GLN A 33 -9.20 2.15 21.17
CA GLN A 33 -9.28 1.93 19.72
C GLN A 33 -9.88 3.12 18.95
N LYS A 34 -10.89 3.79 19.53
CA LYS A 34 -11.49 5.01 18.96
C LYS A 34 -10.52 6.20 19.04
N TYR A 35 -9.78 6.32 20.14
CA TYR A 35 -8.75 7.34 20.32
C TYR A 35 -7.64 7.21 19.27
N MET A 36 -7.20 5.98 18.98
CA MET A 36 -6.18 5.72 17.95
C MET A 36 -6.60 6.14 16.53
N LEU A 37 -7.89 6.25 16.23
CA LEU A 37 -8.37 6.78 14.94
C LEU A 37 -8.11 8.29 14.80
N GLN A 38 -7.96 9.01 15.92
CA GLN A 38 -7.72 10.45 15.93
C GLN A 38 -6.23 10.79 15.85
N TRP A 39 -5.35 9.81 16.07
CA TRP A 39 -3.91 10.01 16.16
C TRP A 39 -3.35 10.64 14.87
N SER A 40 -2.54 11.68 15.06
CA SER A 40 -1.85 12.39 13.99
C SER A 40 -0.54 12.94 14.52
N GLU A 41 0.59 12.52 13.93
CA GLU A 41 1.92 13.05 14.26
C GLU A 41 2.07 14.50 13.78
N ALA A 42 1.44 14.82 12.64
CA ALA A 42 1.47 16.14 12.05
C ALA A 42 0.57 17.18 12.76
N ASP A 43 -0.27 16.77 13.73
CA ASP A 43 -1.18 17.68 14.42
C ASP A 43 -0.54 18.25 15.70
N PRO A 44 -0.13 19.53 15.72
CA PRO A 44 0.54 20.13 16.87
C PRO A 44 -0.38 20.29 18.09
N THR A 45 -1.70 20.14 17.90
CA THR A 45 -2.70 20.19 18.97
C THR A 45 -3.05 18.81 19.51
N PHE A 46 -2.56 17.73 18.87
CA PHE A 46 -2.79 16.37 19.33
C PHE A 46 -1.90 16.05 20.52
N HIS A 47 -2.53 15.87 21.68
CA HIS A 47 -1.84 15.47 22.91
C HIS A 47 -1.91 13.97 23.13
N ILE A 48 -0.75 13.33 23.29
CA ILE A 48 -0.67 11.90 23.57
C ILE A 48 -1.21 11.62 24.97
N ASP A 49 -2.35 10.93 25.05
CA ASP A 49 -2.84 10.29 26.27
C ASP A 49 -2.12 8.95 26.48
N GLN A 50 -1.16 8.95 27.40
CA GLN A 50 -0.36 7.77 27.76
C GLN A 50 -1.22 6.63 28.33
N THR A 51 -2.34 6.95 28.99
CA THR A 51 -3.24 5.96 29.57
C THR A 51 -3.97 5.20 28.47
N LEU A 52 -4.51 5.94 27.49
CA LEU A 52 -5.20 5.34 26.34
C LEU A 52 -4.24 4.57 25.43
N ASN A 53 -3.00 5.03 25.27
CA ASN A 53 -1.97 4.27 24.54
C ASN A 53 -1.64 2.95 25.24
N ALA A 54 -1.41 2.97 26.56
CA ALA A 54 -1.14 1.74 27.30
C ALA A 54 -2.36 0.80 27.34
N GLU A 55 -3.58 1.35 27.36
CA GLU A 55 -4.83 0.58 27.23
C GLU A 55 -4.90 -0.10 25.85
N PHE A 56 -4.61 0.63 24.78
CA PHE A 56 -4.56 0.10 23.42
C PHE A 56 -3.59 -1.08 23.29
N GLU A 57 -2.35 -0.92 23.77
CA GLU A 57 -1.31 -1.94 23.69
C GLU A 57 -1.65 -3.23 24.45
N ARG A 58 -2.43 -3.12 25.54
CA ARG A 58 -2.93 -4.30 26.28
C ARG A 58 -4.09 -4.99 25.59
N GLU A 59 -4.94 -4.24 24.89
CA GLU A 59 -6.18 -4.76 24.31
C GLU A 59 -5.99 -5.45 22.96
N ILE A 60 -5.10 -4.93 22.12
CA ILE A 60 -5.00 -5.34 20.73
C ILE A 60 -3.62 -5.06 20.17
N THR A 61 -3.11 -5.99 19.35
CA THR A 61 -1.87 -5.73 18.61
C THR A 61 -2.12 -4.73 17.49
N THR A 62 -1.10 -3.94 17.11
CA THR A 62 -1.19 -3.01 15.98
C THR A 62 -1.68 -3.71 14.71
N ALA A 63 -1.18 -4.92 14.42
CA ALA A 63 -1.56 -5.67 13.23
C ALA A 63 -3.05 -6.08 13.23
N GLU A 64 -3.59 -6.50 14.37
CA GLU A 64 -5.00 -6.84 14.52
C GLU A 64 -5.89 -5.61 14.42
N TYR A 65 -5.47 -4.50 15.03
CA TYR A 65 -6.17 -3.21 14.93
C TYR A 65 -6.24 -2.73 13.48
N GLU A 66 -5.09 -2.67 12.79
CA GLU A 66 -5.03 -2.26 11.38
C GLU A 66 -5.94 -3.13 10.51
N LYS A 67 -5.90 -4.46 10.72
CA LYS A 67 -6.75 -5.42 9.99
C LYS A 67 -8.22 -5.17 10.29
N LYS A 68 -8.59 -4.90 11.55
CA LYS A 68 -9.96 -4.60 11.97
C LYS A 68 -10.46 -3.31 11.31
N ILE A 69 -9.74 -2.20 11.47
CA ILE A 69 -10.15 -0.91 10.93
C ILE A 69 -10.17 -0.92 9.40
N SER A 70 -9.17 -1.51 8.74
CA SER A 70 -9.14 -1.60 7.27
C SER A 70 -10.35 -2.37 6.73
N LYS A 71 -10.76 -3.46 7.40
CA LYS A 71 -11.97 -4.21 7.02
C LYS A 71 -13.23 -3.36 7.15
N LEU A 72 -13.37 -2.58 8.23
CA LEU A 72 -14.49 -1.66 8.41
C LEU A 72 -14.52 -0.59 7.31
N ILE A 73 -13.38 0.00 6.96
CA ILE A 73 -13.29 0.98 5.86
C ILE A 73 -13.71 0.36 4.51
N ILE A 74 -13.23 -0.85 4.20
CA ILE A 74 -13.59 -1.57 2.96
C ILE A 74 -15.10 -1.80 2.90
N ARG A 75 -15.70 -2.29 3.99
CA ARG A 75 -17.14 -2.58 4.05
C ARG A 75 -17.97 -1.30 3.97
N ALA A 76 -17.59 -0.26 4.70
CA ALA A 76 -18.25 1.05 4.63
C ALA A 76 -18.25 1.59 3.19
N TYR A 77 -17.10 1.56 2.52
CA TYR A 77 -16.96 2.02 1.14
C TYR A 77 -17.80 1.20 0.15
N ASN A 78 -17.81 -0.12 0.28
CA ASN A 78 -18.60 -0.97 -0.62
C ASN A 78 -20.10 -0.74 -0.42
N ASN A 79 -20.60 -0.73 0.82
CA ASN A 79 -22.01 -0.50 1.15
C ASN A 79 -22.49 0.86 0.62
N ASP A 80 -21.70 1.91 0.84
CA ASP A 80 -22.04 3.27 0.41
C ASP A 80 -22.03 3.43 -1.11
N ARG A 81 -21.10 2.75 -1.80
CA ARG A 81 -21.01 2.77 -3.26
C ARG A 81 -22.16 2.02 -3.92
N GLU A 82 -22.62 0.92 -3.32
CA GLU A 82 -23.79 0.16 -3.78
C GLU A 82 -25.08 0.99 -3.64
N THR A 83 -25.16 1.81 -2.58
CA THR A 83 -26.33 2.64 -2.31
C THR A 83 -26.38 3.90 -3.18
N ASN A 84 -25.24 4.55 -3.45
CA ASN A 84 -25.20 5.77 -4.24
C ASN A 84 -23.87 5.94 -5.00
N LYS A 85 -23.94 6.00 -6.33
CA LYS A 85 -22.77 6.19 -7.21
C LYS A 85 -22.00 7.48 -6.93
N ALA A 86 -22.67 8.56 -6.51
CA ALA A 86 -22.04 9.84 -6.17
C ALA A 86 -21.19 9.75 -4.89
N THR A 87 -21.33 8.69 -4.09
CA THR A 87 -20.52 8.50 -2.88
C THR A 87 -19.05 8.22 -3.21
N LYS A 88 -18.76 7.65 -4.38
CA LYS A 88 -17.38 7.42 -4.81
C LYS A 88 -16.57 8.72 -4.87
N ASP A 89 -17.17 9.79 -5.38
CA ASP A 89 -16.51 11.09 -5.51
C ASP A 89 -16.24 11.72 -4.14
N LYS A 90 -17.14 11.52 -3.18
CA LYS A 90 -16.94 11.97 -1.78
C LYS A 90 -15.78 11.24 -1.11
N TYR A 91 -15.71 9.92 -1.26
CA TYR A 91 -14.57 9.15 -0.75
C TYR A 91 -13.26 9.57 -1.43
N GLN A 92 -13.28 9.86 -2.73
CA GLN A 92 -12.10 10.33 -3.45
C GLN A 92 -11.65 11.72 -2.97
N GLN A 93 -12.57 12.64 -2.74
CA GLN A 93 -12.29 13.97 -2.19
C GLN A 93 -11.68 13.86 -0.79
N ALA A 94 -12.34 13.11 0.09
CA ALA A 94 -11.83 12.82 1.44
C ALA A 94 -10.43 12.19 1.40
N TYR A 95 -10.23 11.19 0.53
CA TYR A 95 -8.94 10.51 0.41
C TYR A 95 -7.82 11.48 -0.02
N LYS A 96 -8.09 12.38 -0.98
CA LYS A 96 -7.11 13.39 -1.42
C LYS A 96 -6.79 14.38 -0.31
N ALA A 97 -7.80 14.86 0.41
CA ALA A 97 -7.62 15.79 1.52
C ALA A 97 -6.93 15.14 2.72
N LEU A 98 -7.15 13.84 2.97
CA LEU A 98 -6.48 13.11 4.05
C LEU A 98 -5.00 12.80 3.72
N LYS A 99 -4.66 12.66 2.43
CA LYS A 99 -3.31 12.37 1.95
C LYS A 99 -2.31 13.52 2.18
N SER A 100 -2.77 14.75 2.37
CA SER A 100 -1.87 15.91 2.46
C SER A 100 -1.04 15.93 3.74
N GLU A 101 -1.43 15.17 4.76
CA GLU A 101 -0.78 15.14 6.08
C GLU A 101 -0.31 13.73 6.44
N ASP A 102 0.78 13.63 7.22
CA ASP A 102 1.25 12.35 7.77
C ASP A 102 0.41 11.96 8.99
N ASN A 103 -0.63 11.15 8.75
CA ASN A 103 -1.56 10.71 9.78
C ASN A 103 -1.81 9.21 9.67
N TYR A 104 -1.92 8.54 10.82
CA TYR A 104 -2.08 7.08 10.86
C TYR A 104 -3.36 6.62 10.17
N LEU A 105 -4.43 7.41 10.23
CA LEU A 105 -5.69 7.11 9.55
C LEU A 105 -5.51 7.04 8.02
N PHE A 106 -4.68 7.90 7.42
CA PHE A 106 -4.38 7.84 5.99
C PHE A 106 -3.77 6.50 5.60
N ILE A 107 -2.84 5.97 6.39
CA ILE A 107 -2.21 4.67 6.15
C ILE A 107 -3.28 3.55 6.11
N LEU A 108 -4.22 3.57 7.06
CA LEU A 108 -5.32 2.62 7.13
C LEU A 108 -6.25 2.74 5.91
N VAL A 109 -6.61 3.96 5.53
CA VAL A 109 -7.48 4.24 4.38
C VAL A 109 -6.80 3.85 3.07
N ASP A 110 -5.51 4.17 2.88
CA ASP A 110 -4.76 3.81 1.68
C ASP A 110 -4.66 2.29 1.51
N LYS A 111 -4.31 1.59 2.60
CA LYS A 111 -4.27 0.13 2.63
C LYS A 111 -5.63 -0.50 2.32
N ALA A 112 -6.71 0.12 2.79
CA ALA A 112 -8.08 -0.39 2.63
C ALA A 112 -8.63 -0.17 1.20
N ILE A 113 -8.59 1.08 0.72
CA ILE A 113 -9.30 1.51 -0.49
C ILE A 113 -8.47 2.36 -1.44
N GLY A 114 -7.19 2.63 -1.14
CA GLY A 114 -6.30 3.46 -1.96
C GLY A 114 -6.20 3.01 -3.41
N ARG A 115 -6.26 1.71 -3.68
CA ARG A 115 -6.28 1.13 -5.04
C ARG A 115 -7.43 1.66 -5.93
N HIS A 116 -8.51 2.15 -5.33
CA HIS A 116 -9.66 2.69 -6.06
C HIS A 116 -9.46 4.15 -6.49
N PHE A 117 -8.50 4.86 -5.89
CA PHE A 117 -8.25 6.28 -6.10
C PHE A 117 -6.85 6.58 -6.63
N ASN A 118 -5.89 5.69 -6.40
CA ASN A 118 -4.50 5.80 -6.86
C ASN A 118 -4.18 4.68 -7.85
N LYS A 119 -4.29 4.97 -9.16
CA LYS A 119 -4.02 3.99 -10.24
C LYS A 119 -2.53 3.68 -10.42
N VAL A 120 -1.63 4.54 -9.95
CA VAL A 120 -0.16 4.36 -10.10
C VAL A 120 0.39 3.34 -9.09
N GLY A 121 -0.21 3.24 -7.89
CA GLY A 121 0.13 2.23 -6.89
C GLY A 121 -0.23 0.78 -7.28
N LEU A 122 -0.95 0.59 -8.39
CA LEU A 122 -1.32 -0.74 -8.90
C LEU A 122 -0.11 -1.53 -9.42
N PHE A 123 0.94 -0.84 -9.89
CA PHE A 123 2.17 -1.47 -10.41
C PHE A 123 3.31 -1.55 -9.39
N PHE A 124 3.34 -0.66 -8.38
CA PHE A 124 4.48 -0.56 -7.46
C PHE A 124 4.15 -0.82 -5.98
N GLY A 125 2.89 -1.11 -5.63
CA GLY A 125 2.47 -1.24 -4.23
C GLY A 125 2.47 0.10 -3.50
N SER A 126 1.82 0.19 -2.33
CA SER A 126 1.81 1.39 -1.47
C SER A 126 3.16 1.62 -0.79
N TYR A 127 4.20 1.88 -1.59
CA TYR A 127 5.43 2.49 -1.10
C TYR A 127 5.35 3.99 -1.39
N PRO A 128 5.75 4.85 -0.44
CA PRO A 128 6.08 6.23 -0.79
C PRO A 128 7.29 6.15 -1.71
N VAL A 129 7.03 6.16 -3.02
CA VAL A 129 8.06 6.35 -4.03
C VAL A 129 8.49 7.81 -3.86
N SER A 130 9.41 8.07 -2.92
CA SER A 130 10.19 9.30 -2.97
C SER A 130 10.76 9.39 -4.38
N GLY A 131 10.79 10.59 -4.98
CA GLY A 131 11.05 10.77 -6.41
C GLY A 131 12.28 10.01 -6.96
N ASN A 132 13.21 9.69 -6.07
CA ASN A 132 14.41 8.88 -6.34
C ASN A 132 14.09 7.45 -6.81
N TYR A 133 13.09 6.75 -6.26
CA TYR A 133 12.80 5.36 -6.62
C TYR A 133 12.11 5.20 -7.99
N LEU A 134 11.33 6.21 -8.42
CA LEU A 134 10.77 6.25 -9.77
C LEU A 134 11.88 6.49 -10.79
N LEU A 135 12.81 7.39 -10.46
CA LEU A 135 14.03 7.60 -11.23
C LEU A 135 14.86 6.32 -11.33
N TYR A 136 15.04 5.57 -10.24
CA TYR A 136 15.72 4.28 -10.30
C TYR A 136 14.97 3.27 -11.18
N ALA A 137 13.65 3.14 -11.07
CA ALA A 137 12.88 2.22 -11.91
C ALA A 137 12.95 2.59 -13.41
N ILE A 138 12.87 3.88 -13.74
CA ILE A 138 13.05 4.38 -15.11
C ILE A 138 14.49 4.16 -15.57
N PHE A 139 15.48 4.46 -14.74
CA PHE A 139 16.90 4.29 -15.03
C PHE A 139 17.26 2.82 -15.27
N PHE A 140 16.82 1.90 -14.41
CA PHE A 140 17.02 0.46 -14.58
C PHE A 140 16.23 -0.11 -15.76
N GLY A 141 15.02 0.42 -16.04
CA GLY A 141 14.25 0.04 -17.22
C GLY A 141 14.91 0.48 -18.54
N ILE A 142 15.47 1.69 -18.59
CA ILE A 142 16.21 2.21 -19.75
C ILE A 142 17.54 1.44 -19.91
N LEU A 143 18.28 1.19 -18.83
CA LEU A 143 19.50 0.37 -18.89
C LEU A 143 19.21 -1.06 -19.38
N PHE A 144 18.11 -1.67 -18.92
CA PHE A 144 17.68 -2.99 -19.40
C PHE A 144 17.36 -2.99 -20.90
N LEU A 145 16.68 -1.96 -21.41
CA LEU A 145 16.38 -1.84 -22.84
C LEU A 145 17.64 -1.55 -23.68
N PHE A 146 18.58 -0.77 -23.15
CA PHE A 146 19.85 -0.47 -23.83
C PHE A 146 20.73 -1.73 -23.92
N ASP A 147 20.85 -2.49 -22.84
CA ASP A 147 21.59 -3.77 -22.79
C ASP A 147 20.98 -4.82 -23.73
N MET A 148 19.65 -4.90 -23.78
CA MET A 148 18.92 -5.75 -24.73
C MET A 148 19.16 -5.32 -26.19
N SER A 149 19.25 -4.03 -26.49
CA SER A 149 19.49 -3.55 -27.86
C SER A 149 20.92 -3.84 -28.37
N VAL A 150 21.93 -3.77 -27.50
CA VAL A 150 23.32 -4.15 -27.82
C VAL A 150 23.44 -5.67 -28.00
N THR A 151 22.73 -6.45 -27.18
CA THR A 151 22.71 -7.91 -27.25
C THR A 151 21.96 -8.42 -28.50
N ILE A 152 20.84 -7.79 -28.87
CA ILE A 152 20.11 -8.12 -30.11
C ILE A 152 20.94 -7.72 -31.34
N GLY A 153 21.63 -6.57 -31.30
CA GLY A 153 22.53 -6.12 -32.38
C GLY A 153 23.69 -7.09 -32.63
N THR A 154 24.28 -7.63 -31.56
CA THR A 154 25.36 -8.64 -31.66
C THR A 154 24.81 -10.02 -32.07
N LEU A 155 23.66 -10.43 -31.55
CA LEU A 155 23.02 -11.71 -31.88
C LEU A 155 22.53 -11.79 -33.34
N LEU A 156 22.00 -10.69 -33.90
CA LEU A 156 21.55 -10.63 -35.31
C LEU A 156 22.71 -10.53 -36.31
N SER A 157 23.93 -10.23 -35.84
CA SER A 157 25.12 -10.11 -36.69
C SER A 157 25.91 -11.42 -36.85
N HIS A 158 25.50 -12.52 -36.20
CA HIS A 158 26.20 -13.82 -36.24
C HIS A 158 25.26 -14.98 -36.65
N PRO A 159 25.77 -16.02 -37.34
CA PRO A 159 24.98 -17.18 -37.77
C PRO A 159 24.44 -18.00 -36.56
N PRO A 160 23.41 -18.84 -36.75
CA PRO A 160 22.64 -19.45 -35.66
C PRO A 160 23.51 -20.26 -34.68
N LEU A 161 23.30 -20.00 -33.38
CA LEU A 161 24.03 -20.62 -32.27
C LEU A 161 23.62 -22.09 -32.10
N THR A 162 24.59 -23.00 -32.16
CA THR A 162 24.45 -24.42 -31.83
C THR A 162 24.59 -24.66 -30.31
N ALA A 163 23.91 -25.71 -29.81
CA ALA A 163 23.78 -26.03 -28.39
C ALA A 163 25.12 -26.14 -27.63
N ASP A 164 26.18 -26.55 -28.33
CA ASP A 164 27.50 -26.78 -27.73
C ASP A 164 28.22 -25.46 -27.40
N LYS A 165 27.94 -24.37 -28.14
CA LYS A 165 28.46 -23.02 -27.86
C LYS A 165 27.70 -22.29 -26.76
N ILE A 166 26.48 -22.72 -26.44
CA ILE A 166 25.61 -22.11 -25.41
C ILE A 166 26.11 -22.46 -24.00
N LYS A 167 26.74 -23.62 -23.82
CA LYS A 167 27.23 -24.11 -22.52
C LYS A 167 28.46 -23.36 -22.00
N ASP A 168 29.39 -22.99 -22.90
CA ASP A 168 30.61 -22.26 -22.56
C ASP A 168 30.44 -20.73 -22.60
N SER A 169 29.34 -20.25 -23.20
CA SER A 169 29.03 -18.82 -23.31
C SER A 169 28.00 -18.37 -22.28
N LEU A 170 27.74 -19.11 -21.20
CA LEU A 170 26.77 -18.69 -20.18
C LEU A 170 27.28 -17.40 -19.50
N PRO A 171 26.79 -16.20 -19.89
CA PRO A 171 27.40 -14.94 -19.49
C PRO A 171 26.88 -14.54 -18.11
N ASP A 172 27.45 -13.49 -17.51
CA ASP A 172 26.97 -12.87 -16.26
C ASP A 172 25.45 -12.56 -16.26
N LEU A 173 24.84 -12.53 -17.44
CA LEU A 173 23.40 -12.49 -17.71
C LEU A 173 22.61 -13.62 -17.00
N PHE A 174 23.13 -14.85 -16.94
CA PHE A 174 22.50 -15.94 -16.16
C PHE A 174 22.73 -15.78 -14.65
N LYS A 175 23.80 -15.12 -14.21
CA LYS A 175 23.99 -14.80 -12.78
C LYS A 175 22.99 -13.74 -12.33
N GLY A 176 22.69 -12.74 -13.17
CA GLY A 176 21.64 -11.75 -12.92
C GLY A 176 20.24 -12.37 -12.87
N LEU A 177 19.92 -13.28 -13.78
CA LEU A 177 18.67 -14.04 -13.79
C LEU A 177 18.56 -15.02 -12.60
N LEU A 178 19.66 -15.65 -12.20
CA LEU A 178 19.74 -16.48 -10.99
C LEU A 178 19.60 -15.66 -9.71
N LEU A 179 20.25 -14.50 -9.59
CA LEU A 179 20.05 -13.59 -8.45
C LEU A 179 18.63 -13.04 -8.40
N GLY A 180 18.08 -12.61 -9.54
CA GLY A 180 16.71 -12.12 -9.64
C GLY A 180 15.68 -13.19 -9.26
N SER A 181 15.88 -14.44 -9.72
CA SER A 181 15.04 -15.57 -9.33
C SER A 181 15.23 -15.99 -7.87
N LEU A 182 16.43 -15.89 -7.30
CA LEU A 182 16.70 -16.12 -5.87
C LEU A 182 16.03 -15.07 -4.97
N VAL A 183 16.08 -13.79 -5.36
CA VAL A 183 15.39 -12.69 -4.67
C VAL A 183 13.88 -12.91 -4.75
N LEU A 184 13.35 -13.23 -5.93
CA LEU A 184 11.93 -13.53 -6.12
C LEU A 184 11.50 -14.76 -5.30
N PHE A 185 12.31 -15.82 -5.27
CA PHE A 185 12.06 -17.02 -4.49
C PHE A 185 12.07 -16.74 -2.98
N ASN A 186 12.99 -15.91 -2.49
CA ASN A 186 13.01 -15.46 -1.09
C ASN A 186 11.79 -14.61 -0.74
N ILE A 187 11.36 -13.71 -1.62
CA ILE A 187 10.12 -12.91 -1.43
C ILE A 187 8.89 -13.82 -1.37
N LEU A 188 8.81 -14.85 -2.23
CA LEU A 188 7.71 -15.81 -2.23
C LEU A 188 7.71 -16.70 -0.97
N LYS A 189 8.89 -17.13 -0.52
CA LYS A 189 9.05 -17.90 0.73
C LYS A 189 8.65 -17.06 1.95
N TYR A 190 9.05 -15.79 2.01
CA TYR A 190 8.64 -14.85 3.06
C TYR A 190 7.12 -14.61 3.06
N ARG A 191 6.49 -14.49 1.88
CA ARG A 191 5.03 -14.41 1.75
C ARG A 191 4.32 -15.67 2.25
N ARG A 192 4.88 -16.85 2.01
CA ARG A 192 4.32 -18.12 2.49
C ARG A 192 4.45 -18.27 4.01
N TYR A 193 5.63 -17.95 4.56
CA TYR A 193 5.86 -17.93 6.00
C TYR A 193 4.88 -17.00 6.73
N LYS A 194 4.60 -15.82 6.16
CA LYS A 194 3.63 -14.86 6.72
C LYS A 194 2.18 -15.38 6.68
N LYS A 195 1.82 -16.25 5.73
CA LYS A 195 0.48 -16.87 5.67
C LYS A 195 0.27 -18.04 6.63
N GLU A 196 1.34 -18.69 7.06
CA GLU A 196 1.27 -19.86 7.95
C GLU A 196 1.36 -19.47 9.43
N LYS A 197 1.74 -18.21 9.74
CA LYS A 197 1.93 -17.71 11.10
C LYS A 197 1.01 -16.55 11.50
N PHE A 198 0.19 -16.03 10.57
CA PHE A 198 -0.78 -14.93 10.76
C PHE A 198 -2.06 -15.17 9.93
#